data_AF-A0A317CIJ2-F1
#
_entry.id   AF-A0A317CIJ2-F1
#
_cell.length_a   1.000
_cell.length_b   1.000
_cell.length_c   1.000
_cell.angle_alpha   90.00
_cell.angle_beta   90.00
_cell.angle_gamma   90.00
#
_symmetry.space_group_name_H-M   'P 1'
#
loop_
_entity.id
_entity.type
_entity.pdbx_description
1 polymer ?
#
loop_
_entity_poly.entity_id
_entity_poly.type
_entity_poly.pdbx_seq_one_letter_code
_entity_poly.pdbx_strand_id
1 'polypeptide(L)'
;MLNAIIHSKAGRIEVDKDIDKTSLSWRQLYQQREDLLTSAFFSRFTYLSGLLQHRLLKKWLGGGDFTEFKGIDYWPRYELPNHKSRNFVEPDLLLRFADCDLLVEVKPPEGGDQYHEQWRLEIEGYYDQESQTKPLY
;
A
#
# COMPACT_ATOMS: atom_id res chain seq x y z
N MET A 1 7.81 -6.46 -16.29
CA MET A 1 6.35 -6.46 -16.55
C MET A 1 5.76 -5.05 -16.58
N LEU A 2 5.80 -4.27 -15.49
CA LEU A 2 5.18 -2.93 -15.47
C LEU A 2 5.65 -1.98 -16.59
N ASN A 3 6.95 -1.93 -16.91
CA ASN A 3 7.44 -1.09 -18.00
C ASN A 3 6.80 -1.47 -19.35
N ALA A 4 6.51 -2.76 -19.57
CA ALA A 4 5.80 -3.19 -20.78
C ALA A 4 4.33 -2.72 -20.77
N ILE A 5 3.68 -2.72 -19.60
CA ILE A 5 2.31 -2.19 -19.42
C ILE A 5 2.28 -0.68 -19.68
N ILE A 6 3.18 0.08 -19.04
CA ILE A 6 3.25 1.55 -19.16
C ILE A 6 3.56 1.99 -20.59
N HIS A 7 4.42 1.27 -21.30
CA HIS A 7 4.76 1.57 -22.70
C HIS A 7 3.80 0.93 -23.72
N SER A 8 2.59 0.53 -23.30
CA SER A 8 1.53 -0.02 -24.16
C SER A 8 1.94 -1.29 -24.93
N LYS A 9 2.95 -2.02 -24.46
CA LYS A 9 3.41 -3.30 -25.03
C LYS A 9 2.62 -4.51 -24.50
N ALA A 10 1.80 -4.32 -23.46
CA ALA A 10 0.92 -5.35 -22.91
C ALA A 10 -0.39 -5.55 -23.71
N GLY A 11 -0.67 -4.70 -24.71
CA GLY A 11 -1.89 -4.78 -25.50
C GLY A 11 -3.11 -4.13 -24.84
N ARG A 12 -4.30 -4.61 -25.20
CA ARG A 12 -5.60 -4.07 -24.78
C ARG A 12 -6.50 -5.20 -24.27
N ILE A 13 -7.50 -4.83 -23.48
CA ILE A 13 -8.55 -5.72 -22.97
C ILE A 13 -9.92 -5.21 -23.43
N GLU A 14 -10.82 -6.13 -23.73
CA GLU A 14 -12.25 -5.83 -23.90
C GLU A 14 -12.92 -5.91 -22.53
N VAL A 15 -13.59 -4.84 -22.12
CA VAL A 15 -14.40 -4.83 -20.90
C VAL A 15 -15.86 -4.79 -21.32
N ASP A 16 -16.59 -5.88 -21.06
CA ASP A 16 -18.04 -5.90 -21.19
C ASP A 16 -18.64 -5.21 -19.97
N LYS A 17 -19.11 -3.98 -20.16
CA LYS A 17 -20.04 -3.32 -19.23
C LYS A 17 -21.36 -3.16 -19.94
N ASP A 18 -22.18 -4.20 -19.80
CA ASP A 18 -23.61 -4.39 -20.10
C ASP A 18 -24.25 -3.86 -21.40
N ILE A 19 -23.71 -2.90 -22.16
CA ILE A 19 -24.28 -2.49 -23.46
C ILE A 19 -23.20 -2.06 -24.48
N ASP A 20 -22.03 -1.57 -24.05
CA ASP A 20 -20.96 -1.14 -24.96
C ASP A 20 -19.61 -1.83 -24.66
N LYS A 21 -19.11 -2.59 -25.64
CA LYS A 21 -17.75 -3.16 -25.62
C LYS A 21 -16.72 -2.04 -25.62
N THR A 22 -16.21 -1.71 -24.44
CA THR A 22 -15.19 -0.66 -24.31
C THR A 22 -13.81 -1.31 -24.33
N SER A 23 -13.01 -1.01 -25.37
CA SER A 23 -11.62 -1.47 -25.43
C SER A 23 -10.72 -0.54 -24.62
N LEU A 24 -10.09 -1.04 -23.56
CA LEU A 24 -9.15 -0.29 -22.73
C LEU A 24 -7.74 -0.86 -22.88
N SER A 25 -6.71 -0.01 -22.86
CA SER A 25 -5.33 -0.49 -22.77
C SER A 25 -5.02 -0.94 -21.34
N TRP A 26 -4.15 -1.94 -21.19
CA TRP A 26 -3.62 -2.33 -19.87
C TRP A 26 -2.99 -1.15 -19.13
N ARG A 27 -2.37 -0.22 -19.86
CA ARG A 27 -1.84 1.04 -19.32
C ARG A 27 -2.91 1.85 -18.61
N GLN A 28 -4.05 2.09 -19.26
CA GLN A 28 -5.14 2.87 -18.70
C GLN A 28 -5.74 2.21 -17.47
N LEU A 29 -5.98 0.89 -17.53
CA LEU A 29 -6.50 0.16 -16.38
C LEU A 29 -5.52 0.19 -15.20
N TYR A 30 -4.23 0.01 -15.45
CA TYR A 30 -3.20 0.01 -14.40
C TYR A 30 -3.09 1.38 -13.71
N GLN A 31 -3.10 2.47 -14.49
CA GLN A 31 -2.97 3.82 -13.95
C GLN A 31 -4.19 4.29 -13.15
N GLN A 32 -5.36 3.66 -13.35
CA GLN A 32 -6.60 3.97 -12.64
C GLN A 32 -6.80 3.16 -11.36
N ARG A 33 -5.84 2.32 -10.97
CA ARG A 33 -5.95 1.42 -9.81
C ARG A 33 -4.82 1.71 -8.81
N GLU A 34 -5.20 2.27 -7.67
CA GLU A 34 -4.33 2.60 -6.54
C GLU A 34 -3.48 1.40 -6.11
N ASP A 35 -4.13 0.28 -5.77
CA ASP A 35 -3.48 -0.98 -5.37
C ASP A 35 -2.36 -1.42 -6.31
N LEU A 36 -2.62 -1.32 -7.63
CA LEU A 36 -1.64 -1.70 -8.64
C LEU A 36 -0.44 -0.76 -8.65
N LEU A 37 -0.67 0.54 -8.47
CA LEU A 37 0.40 1.54 -8.37
C LEU A 37 1.21 1.36 -7.07
N THR A 38 0.54 1.15 -5.94
CA THR A 38 1.13 0.83 -4.63
C THR A 38 2.05 -0.40 -4.77
N SER A 39 1.53 -1.51 -5.28
CA SER A 39 2.30 -2.73 -5.49
C SER A 39 3.49 -2.53 -6.43
N ALA A 40 3.30 -1.80 -7.53
CA ALA A 40 4.38 -1.47 -8.47
C ALA A 40 5.52 -0.67 -7.84
N PHE A 41 5.18 0.31 -7.01
CA PHE A 41 6.16 1.18 -6.40
C PHE A 41 6.91 0.46 -5.29
N PHE A 42 6.19 -0.12 -4.33
CA PHE A 42 6.81 -0.69 -3.15
C PHE A 42 7.54 -2.01 -3.43
N SER A 43 7.14 -2.76 -4.46
CA SER A 43 7.95 -3.91 -4.93
C SER A 43 9.33 -3.51 -5.45
N ARG A 44 9.49 -2.27 -5.93
CA ARG A 44 10.81 -1.74 -6.34
C ARG A 44 11.57 -1.12 -5.19
N PHE A 45 10.84 -0.49 -4.27
CA PHE A 45 11.42 0.02 -3.04
C PHE A 45 12.18 -1.07 -2.28
N THR A 46 11.66 -2.30 -2.25
CA THR A 46 12.33 -3.43 -1.58
C THR A 46 13.64 -3.87 -2.24
N TYR A 47 13.88 -3.54 -3.51
CA TYR A 47 15.17 -3.80 -4.19
C TYR A 47 16.24 -2.74 -3.92
N LEU A 48 15.88 -1.61 -3.31
CA LEU A 48 16.85 -0.60 -2.91
C LEU A 48 17.71 -1.13 -1.76
N SER A 49 18.95 -0.65 -1.64
CA SER A 49 19.76 -0.97 -0.47
C SER A 49 19.11 -0.40 0.80
N GLY A 50 19.32 -1.06 1.94
CA GLY A 50 18.77 -0.58 3.22
C GLY A 50 19.16 0.87 3.54
N LEU A 51 20.36 1.31 3.14
CA LEU A 51 20.78 2.71 3.28
C LEU A 51 19.93 3.67 2.43
N LEU A 52 19.57 3.29 1.20
CA LEU A 52 18.72 4.11 0.35
C LEU A 52 17.28 4.13 0.84
N GLN A 53 16.74 2.98 1.27
CA GLN A 53 15.42 2.90 1.91
C GLN A 53 15.35 3.83 3.13
N HIS A 54 16.34 3.75 4.01
CA HIS A 54 16.46 4.62 5.18
C HIS A 54 16.49 6.10 4.81
N ARG A 55 17.35 6.49 3.86
CA ARG A 55 17.46 7.89 3.43
C ARG A 55 16.18 8.44 2.83
N LEU A 56 15.47 7.63 2.04
CA LEU A 56 14.20 8.05 1.44
C LEU A 56 13.11 8.22 2.50
N LEU A 57 12.88 7.21 3.33
CA LEU A 57 11.85 7.25 4.37
C LEU A 57 12.12 8.36 5.40
N LYS A 58 13.37 8.52 5.84
CA LYS A 58 13.75 9.59 6.76
C LYS A 58 13.56 10.98 6.15
N LYS A 59 13.77 11.12 4.84
CA LYS A 59 13.48 12.36 4.10
C LYS A 59 11.98 12.63 3.96
N TRP A 60 11.16 11.60 3.81
CA TRP A 60 9.70 11.74 3.65
C TRP A 60 8.98 11.97 4.99
N LEU A 61 9.40 11.28 6.04
CA LEU A 61 8.68 11.20 7.31
C LEU A 61 9.33 12.01 8.45
N GLY A 62 10.58 12.43 8.29
CA GLY A 62 11.30 13.28 9.25
C GLY A 62 11.80 12.58 10.52
N GLY A 63 11.23 11.44 10.91
CA GLY A 63 11.63 10.64 12.08
C GLY A 63 11.75 9.14 11.78
N GLY A 64 12.20 8.36 12.78
CA GLY A 64 12.34 6.90 12.68
C GLY A 64 13.74 6.41 12.30
N ASP A 65 14.03 5.17 12.69
CA ASP A 65 15.14 4.40 12.18
C ASP A 65 14.63 3.27 11.28
N PHE A 66 14.75 3.51 9.97
CA PHE A 66 14.40 2.55 8.92
C PHE A 66 15.63 1.80 8.40
N THR A 67 16.69 1.72 9.20
CA THR A 67 17.76 0.76 8.91
C THR A 67 17.25 -0.67 9.17
N GLU A 68 17.92 -1.65 8.56
CA GLU A 68 17.54 -3.07 8.69
C GLU A 68 16.10 -3.42 8.29
N PHE A 69 15.75 -3.22 7.02
CA PHE A 69 14.50 -3.72 6.46
C PHE A 69 14.36 -5.24 6.65
N LYS A 70 13.21 -5.67 7.21
CA LYS A 70 12.89 -7.07 7.51
C LYS A 70 11.88 -7.65 6.52
N GLY A 71 10.95 -6.85 6.04
CA GLY A 71 9.93 -7.32 5.11
C GLY A 71 8.82 -6.32 4.83
N ILE A 72 7.94 -6.73 3.92
CA ILE A 72 6.77 -5.98 3.49
C ILE A 72 5.59 -6.94 3.39
N ASP A 73 4.46 -6.55 3.97
CA ASP A 73 3.17 -7.18 3.70
C ASP A 73 2.30 -6.23 2.89
N TYR A 74 1.58 -6.80 1.94
CA TYR A 74 0.61 -6.08 1.11
C TYR A 74 -0.79 -6.42 1.57
N TRP A 75 -1.59 -5.39 1.84
CA TRP A 75 -2.96 -5.51 2.33
C TRP A 75 -3.09 -6.51 3.50
N PRO A 76 -2.28 -6.36 4.57
CA PRO A 76 -2.48 -7.18 5.76
C PRO A 76 -3.91 -6.96 6.26
N ARG A 77 -4.58 -8.05 6.59
CA ARG A 77 -5.99 -8.01 6.99
C ARG A 77 -6.08 -8.13 8.50
N TYR A 78 -6.70 -7.13 9.12
CA TYR A 78 -6.94 -7.10 10.55
C TYR A 78 -8.42 -7.21 10.85
N GLU A 79 -8.82 -8.27 11.55
CA GLU A 79 -10.20 -8.49 11.97
C GLU A 79 -10.60 -7.54 13.11
N LEU A 80 -11.84 -7.06 13.10
CA LEU A 80 -12.41 -6.11 14.05
C LEU A 80 -13.72 -6.66 14.65
N PRO A 81 -13.68 -7.78 15.39
CA PRO A 81 -14.89 -8.50 15.82
C PRO A 81 -15.80 -7.69 16.74
N ASN A 82 -15.27 -6.65 17.39
CA ASN A 82 -16.00 -5.80 18.33
C ASN A 82 -16.51 -4.49 17.70
N HIS A 83 -16.28 -4.26 16.40
CA HIS A 83 -16.66 -3.01 15.73
C HIS A 83 -18.00 -3.15 14.99
N LYS A 84 -18.91 -2.19 15.16
CA LYS A 84 -20.31 -2.32 14.70
C LYS A 84 -20.51 -2.09 13.20
N SER A 85 -19.67 -1.27 12.58
CA SER A 85 -19.83 -0.81 11.19
C SER A 85 -18.91 -1.51 10.20
N ARG A 86 -17.90 -2.23 10.68
CA ARG A 86 -16.82 -2.77 9.86
C ARG A 86 -16.23 -4.00 10.54
N ASN A 87 -16.08 -5.09 9.81
CA ASN A 87 -15.60 -6.37 10.36
C ASN A 87 -14.09 -6.54 10.23
N PHE A 88 -13.43 -5.79 9.35
CA PHE A 88 -11.98 -5.84 9.14
C PHE A 88 -11.48 -4.54 8.52
N VAL A 89 -10.18 -4.29 8.64
CA VAL A 89 -9.44 -3.24 7.93
C VAL A 89 -8.24 -3.84 7.23
N GLU A 90 -7.86 -3.20 6.11
CA GLU A 90 -6.76 -3.61 5.24
C GLU A 90 -5.98 -2.36 4.86
N PRO A 91 -4.99 -1.92 5.66
CA PRO A 91 -4.08 -0.86 5.23
C PRO A 91 -3.31 -1.34 4.00
N ASP A 92 -2.90 -0.42 3.14
CA ASP A 92 -2.20 -0.81 1.91
C ASP A 92 -0.93 -1.63 2.16
N LEU A 93 -0.11 -1.23 3.14
CA LEU A 93 1.15 -1.90 3.44
C LEU A 93 1.49 -1.88 4.93
N LEU A 94 2.22 -2.91 5.33
CA LEU A 94 3.03 -2.92 6.54
C LEU A 94 4.51 -3.13 6.16
N LEU A 95 5.34 -2.11 6.33
CA LEU A 95 6.80 -2.23 6.20
C LEU A 95 7.38 -2.53 7.57
N ARG A 96 8.20 -3.58 7.68
CA ARG A 96 8.84 -3.97 8.93
C ARG A 96 10.34 -3.63 8.91
N PHE A 97 10.79 -2.92 9.94
CA PHE A 97 12.20 -2.68 10.24
C PHE A 97 12.54 -3.18 11.63
N ALA A 98 13.82 -3.22 11.99
CA ALA A 98 14.25 -3.62 13.32
C ALA A 98 13.65 -2.70 14.41
N ASP A 99 13.75 -1.38 14.22
CA ASP A 99 13.43 -0.39 15.26
C ASP A 99 12.06 0.29 15.09
N CYS A 100 11.42 0.17 13.91
CA CYS A 100 10.08 0.69 13.67
C CYS A 100 9.32 -0.16 12.66
N ASP A 101 8.00 -0.12 12.74
CA ASP A 101 7.12 -0.59 11.68
C ASP A 101 6.42 0.63 11.08
N LEU A 102 6.19 0.58 9.77
CA LEU A 102 5.49 1.63 9.05
C LEU A 102 4.22 1.05 8.43
N LEU A 103 3.08 1.45 8.98
CA LEU A 103 1.78 1.26 8.36
C LEU A 103 1.59 2.34 7.31
N VAL A 104 1.25 1.94 6.07
CA VAL A 104 1.12 2.85 4.94
C VAL A 104 -0.28 2.73 4.37
N GLU A 105 -0.91 3.89 4.16
CA GLU A 105 -2.11 4.05 3.36
C GLU A 105 -1.76 5.01 2.21
N VAL A 106 -1.80 4.52 0.98
CA VAL A 106 -1.54 5.31 -0.23
C VAL A 106 -2.85 5.98 -0.64
N LYS A 107 -2.75 7.14 -1.29
CA LYS A 107 -3.90 7.81 -1.91
C LYS A 107 -3.50 8.32 -3.30
N PRO A 108 -4.46 8.52 -4.22
CA PRO A 108 -4.17 8.99 -5.55
C PRO A 108 -3.63 10.43 -5.49
N PRO A 109 -2.79 10.86 -6.46
CA PRO A 109 -2.29 12.23 -6.49
C PRO A 109 -3.38 13.30 -6.62
N GLU A 110 -4.51 12.94 -7.23
CA GLU A 110 -5.69 13.82 -7.39
C GLU A 110 -6.51 13.93 -6.09
N GLY A 111 -6.09 13.22 -5.03
CA GLY A 111 -6.80 13.12 -3.77
C GLY A 111 -7.70 11.90 -3.70
N GLY A 112 -8.26 11.69 -2.52
CA GLY A 112 -9.22 10.66 -2.18
C GLY A 112 -9.77 10.96 -0.79
N ASP A 113 -10.88 10.33 -0.42
CA ASP A 113 -11.40 10.52 0.93
C ASP A 113 -10.42 9.90 1.94
N GLN A 114 -10.08 10.67 2.97
CA GLN A 114 -9.27 10.20 4.10
C GLN A 114 -10.08 10.36 5.38
N TYR A 115 -10.38 9.23 6.02
CA TYR A 115 -11.17 9.20 7.24
C TYR A 115 -10.27 8.86 8.42
N HIS A 116 -10.23 9.75 9.43
CA HIS A 116 -9.47 9.50 10.66
C HIS A 116 -9.87 8.17 11.33
N GLU A 117 -11.16 7.81 11.28
CA GLU A 117 -11.66 6.55 11.84
C GLU A 117 -11.00 5.34 11.19
N GLN A 118 -10.74 5.36 9.88
CA GLN A 118 -10.04 4.27 9.19
C GLN A 118 -8.64 4.06 9.76
N TRP A 119 -7.86 5.15 9.91
CA TRP A 119 -6.52 5.09 10.48
C TRP A 119 -6.53 4.55 11.92
N ARG A 120 -7.51 4.99 12.73
CA ARG A 120 -7.62 4.52 14.11
C ARG A 120 -7.84 3.01 14.16
N LEU A 121 -8.75 2.50 13.32
CA LEU A 121 -9.04 1.08 13.24
C LEU A 121 -7.87 0.26 12.70
N GLU A 122 -7.10 0.78 11.74
CA GLU A 122 -5.90 0.12 11.21
C GLU A 122 -4.80 0.01 12.27
N ILE A 123 -4.60 1.07 13.07
CA ILE A 123 -3.66 1.06 14.19
C ILE A 123 -4.13 0.10 15.28
N GLU A 124 -5.41 0.14 15.67
CA GLU A 124 -6.01 -0.80 16.63
C GLU A 124 -5.82 -2.25 16.14
N GLY A 125 -6.15 -2.53 14.87
CA GLY A 125 -6.00 -3.85 14.26
C GLY A 125 -4.55 -4.35 14.26
N TYR A 126 -3.58 -3.48 13.94
CA TYR A 126 -2.15 -3.78 14.02
C TYR A 126 -1.74 -4.18 15.44
N TYR A 127 -2.11 -3.40 16.45
CA TYR A 127 -1.73 -3.68 17.83
C TYR A 127 -2.37 -4.94 18.40
N ASP A 128 -3.59 -5.27 17.98
CA ASP A 128 -4.31 -6.45 18.46
C ASP A 128 -3.77 -7.76 17.86
N GLN A 129 -3.20 -7.72 16.64
CA GLN A 129 -2.91 -8.93 15.85
C GLN A 129 -1.44 -9.15 15.51
N GLU A 130 -0.58 -8.13 15.56
CA GLU A 130 0.86 -8.31 15.35
C GLU A 130 1.57 -8.74 16.65
N SER A 131 2.51 -9.68 16.54
CA SER A 131 3.16 -10.28 17.72
C SER A 131 4.33 -9.47 18.30
N GLN A 132 4.91 -8.55 17.52
CA GLN A 132 6.10 -7.78 17.87
C GLN A 132 5.88 -6.28 17.62
N THR A 133 4.82 -5.74 18.21
CA THR A 133 4.43 -4.34 18.07
C THR A 133 5.47 -3.42 18.71
N LYS A 134 5.69 -2.26 18.10
CA LYS A 134 6.59 -1.21 18.58
C LYS A 134 5.78 0.00 19.04
N PRO A 135 6.29 0.90 19.89
CA PRO A 135 5.54 2.08 20.35
C PRO A 135 5.05 2.96 19.19
N LEU A 136 3.87 3.56 19.33
CA LEU A 136 3.32 4.53 18.37
C LEU A 136 4.03 5.87 18.54
N TYR A 137 4.40 6.50 17.43
CA TYR A 137 5.06 7.81 17.38
C TYR A 137 4.23 8.82 16.59
#